data_AF-A0A1J3CD44-F1
#
_entry.id   AF-A0A1J3CD44-F1
#
_cell.length_a   1.000
_cell.length_b   1.000
_cell.length_c   1.000
_cell.angle_alpha   90.00
_cell.angle_beta   90.00
_cell.angle_gamma   90.00
#
_symmetry.space_group_name_H-M   'P 1'
#
loop_
_entity.id
_entity.type
_entity.pdbx_description
1 polymer ?
#
loop_
_entity_poly.entity_id
_entity_poly.type
_entity_poly.pdbx_seq_one_letter_code
_entity_poly.pdbx_strand_id
1 'polypeptide(L)'
;AIKPNEITILAILPAVWSFGDQRMCDSVHGYVGKTGFVPCDIRVTNSLIDAYAKCGCIQSALKFFLEIPNGRKNLVSWTTMISAFAMHGMGKEAVSVFKEA
;
A
#
# COMPACT_ATOMS: atom_id res chain seq x y z
N ALA A 1 6.16 26.93 5.54
CA ALA A 1 5.19 26.05 4.86
C ALA A 1 4.84 24.89 5.79
N ILE A 2 3.55 24.51 5.87
CA ILE A 2 3.10 23.35 6.66
C ILE A 2 3.44 22.08 5.87
N LYS A 3 4.12 21.12 6.50
CA LYS A 3 4.49 19.85 5.87
C LYS A 3 3.35 18.83 6.02
N PRO A 4 2.91 18.16 4.95
CA PRO A 4 2.00 17.03 5.05
C PRO A 4 2.49 15.96 6.03
N ASN A 5 1.61 15.55 6.95
CA ASN A 5 1.84 14.48 7.92
C ASN A 5 1.09 13.20 7.50
N GLU A 6 1.20 12.14 8.30
CA GLU A 6 0.57 10.84 8.05
C GLU A 6 -0.94 10.94 7.82
N ILE A 7 -1.65 11.78 8.57
CA ILE A 7 -3.08 11.98 8.42
C ILE A 7 -3.40 12.62 7.07
N THR A 8 -2.59 13.59 6.64
CA THR A 8 -2.72 14.24 5.33
C THR A 8 -2.53 13.24 4.19
N ILE A 9 -1.53 12.35 4.30
CA ILE A 9 -1.27 11.30 3.31
C ILE A 9 -2.42 10.30 3.25
N LEU A 10 -2.92 9.84 4.40
CA LEU A 10 -4.04 8.91 4.45
C LEU A 10 -5.31 9.51 3.83
N ALA A 11 -5.57 10.81 4.04
CA ALA A 11 -6.75 11.48 3.53
C ALA A 11 -6.74 11.67 1.99
N ILE A 12 -5.57 11.84 1.38
CA ILE A 12 -5.47 12.05 -0.07
C ILE A 12 -5.51 10.73 -0.87
N LEU A 13 -5.11 9.61 -0.27
CA LEU A 13 -5.05 8.31 -0.95
C LEU A 13 -6.37 7.88 -1.60
N PRO A 14 -7.56 7.97 -0.94
CA PRO A 14 -8.86 7.71 -1.57
C PRO A 14 -9.09 8.46 -2.87
N ALA A 15 -8.74 9.76 -2.90
CA ALA A 15 -8.87 10.56 -4.11
C ALA A 15 -7.91 10.05 -5.19
N VAL A 16 -6.66 9.76 -4.83
CA VAL A 16 -5.61 9.29 -5.75
C VAL A 16 -6.02 8.01 -6.49
N TRP A 17 -6.57 7.01 -5.80
CA TRP A 17 -6.95 5.75 -6.46
C TRP A 17 -8.34 5.75 -7.10
N SER A 18 -9.24 6.67 -6.71
CA SER A 18 -10.55 6.81 -7.37
C SER A 18 -10.45 7.19 -8.85
N PHE A 19 -9.33 7.82 -9.25
CA PHE A 19 -9.07 8.17 -10.65
C PHE A 19 -8.28 7.11 -11.42
N GLY A 20 -7.80 6.05 -10.75
CA GLY A 20 -6.92 5.05 -11.38
C GLY A 20 -5.63 5.62 -11.96
N ASP A 21 -5.24 6.85 -11.58
CA ASP A 21 -4.09 7.54 -12.14
C ASP A 21 -2.81 7.20 -11.38
N GLN A 22 -2.00 6.35 -12.00
CA GLN A 22 -0.70 5.93 -11.48
C GLN A 22 0.22 7.11 -11.14
N ARG A 23 0.13 8.24 -11.87
CA ARG A 23 1.03 9.39 -11.65
C ARG A 23 0.83 10.05 -10.29
N MET A 24 -0.40 10.01 -9.78
CA MET A 24 -0.71 10.52 -8.44
C MET A 24 -0.18 9.56 -7.36
N CYS A 25 -0.27 8.24 -7.56
CA CYS A 25 0.36 7.26 -6.67
C CYS A 25 1.88 7.45 -6.60
N ASP A 26 2.53 7.68 -7.75
CA ASP A 26 3.97 7.91 -7.84
C ASP A 26 4.39 9.20 -7.13
N SER A 27 3.58 10.25 -7.23
CA SER A 27 3.81 11.52 -6.53
C SER A 27 3.73 11.36 -5.01
N VAL A 28 2.71 10.66 -4.51
CA VAL A 28 2.57 10.35 -3.07
C VAL A 28 3.71 9.46 -2.60
N HIS A 29 4.08 8.43 -3.37
CA HIS A 29 5.24 7.57 -3.10
C HIS A 29 6.53 8.38 -2.98
N GLY A 30 6.83 9.23 -3.97
CA GLY A 30 8.00 10.09 -3.94
C GLY A 30 8.07 10.97 -2.70
N TYR A 31 6.93 11.44 -2.20
CA TYR A 31 6.85 12.18 -0.94
C TYR A 31 7.11 11.28 0.27
N VAL A 32 6.37 10.17 0.44
CA VAL A 32 6.50 9.30 1.62
C VAL A 32 7.87 8.64 1.75
N GLY A 33 8.55 8.36 0.62
CA GLY A 33 9.91 7.83 0.60
C GLY A 33 10.93 8.86 1.08
N LYS A 34 10.75 10.15 0.75
CA LYS A 34 11.63 11.24 1.20
C LYS A 34 11.43 11.61 2.66
N THR A 35 10.25 11.35 3.23
CA THR A 35 9.92 11.68 4.61
C THR A 35 10.08 10.50 5.57
N GLY A 36 10.49 9.32 5.08
CA GLY A 36 10.73 8.14 5.90
C GLY A 36 9.46 7.53 6.50
N PHE A 37 8.28 7.83 5.95
CA PHE A 37 7.02 7.25 6.44
C PHE A 37 6.89 5.76 6.08
N VAL A 38 7.56 5.30 5.02
CA VAL A 38 7.60 3.89 4.65
C VAL A 38 8.96 3.29 4.99
N PRO A 39 9.03 2.11 5.62
CA PRO A 39 7.93 1.31 6.20
C PRO A 39 7.60 1.71 7.66
N CYS A 40 8.02 2.90 8.11
CA CYS A 40 7.95 3.31 9.52
C CYS A 40 6.51 3.45 10.06
N ASP A 41 5.57 4.02 9.30
CA ASP A 41 4.14 4.06 9.64
C ASP A 41 3.40 2.95 8.87
N ILE A 42 2.96 1.93 9.62
CA ILE A 42 2.27 0.76 9.07
C ILE A 42 0.91 1.13 8.43
N ARG A 43 0.24 2.18 8.92
CA ARG A 43 -1.05 2.62 8.39
C ARG A 43 -0.87 3.27 7.03
N VAL A 44 0.15 4.13 6.90
CA VAL A 44 0.52 4.75 5.63
C VAL A 44 0.95 3.68 4.63
N THR A 45 1.78 2.72 5.06
CA THR A 45 2.25 1.63 4.19
C THR A 45 1.10 0.76 3.69
N ASN A 46 0.20 0.31 4.58
CA ASN A 46 -0.98 -0.48 4.19
C ASN A 46 -1.90 0.28 3.24
N SER A 47 -2.10 1.58 3.47
CA SER A 47 -2.94 2.41 2.60
C SER A 47 -2.32 2.61 1.21
N LEU A 48 -0.98 2.63 1.11
CA LEU A 48 -0.28 2.64 -0.17
C LEU A 48 -0.43 1.30 -0.90
N ILE A 49 -0.30 0.17 -0.20
CA ILE A 49 -0.54 -1.17 -0.79
C ILE A 49 -1.95 -1.23 -1.40
N ASP A 50 -2.97 -0.82 -0.65
CA ASP A 50 -4.36 -0.76 -1.13
C ASP A 50 -4.52 0.16 -2.35
N ALA A 51 -3.95 1.37 -2.29
CA ALA A 51 -4.03 2.33 -3.40
C ALA A 51 -3.35 1.82 -4.68
N TYR A 52 -2.13 1.27 -4.57
CA TYR A 52 -1.42 0.70 -5.71
C TYR A 52 -2.16 -0.50 -6.32
N ALA A 53 -2.73 -1.36 -5.48
CA ALA A 53 -3.54 -2.48 -5.96
C ALA A 53 -4.76 -1.97 -6.75
N LYS A 54 -5.49 -0.97 -6.23
CA LYS A 54 -6.68 -0.41 -6.88
C LYS A 54 -6.35 0.35 -8.18
N CYS A 55 -5.16 0.93 -8.28
CA CYS A 55 -4.66 1.54 -9.52
C CYS A 55 -4.10 0.52 -10.54
N GLY A 56 -4.36 -0.78 -10.38
CA GLY A 56 -3.88 -1.79 -11.31
C GLY A 56 -2.39 -2.17 -11.14
N CYS A 57 -1.70 -1.60 -10.15
CA CYS A 57 -0.25 -1.72 -9.97
C CYS A 57 0.12 -2.74 -8.87
N ILE A 58 -0.33 -4.00 -9.03
CA ILE A 58 -0.17 -5.05 -8.00
C ILE A 58 1.29 -5.32 -7.62
N GLN A 59 2.23 -5.19 -8.55
CA GLN A 59 3.66 -5.40 -8.29
C GLN A 59 4.24 -4.35 -7.32
N SER A 60 3.81 -3.09 -7.45
CA SER A 60 4.19 -2.02 -6.53
C SER A 60 3.58 -2.25 -5.15
N ALA A 61 2.32 -2.70 -5.09
CA ALA A 61 1.67 -3.06 -3.83
C ALA A 61 2.43 -4.20 -3.11
N LEU A 62 2.81 -5.26 -3.85
CA LEU A 62 3.60 -6.36 -3.31
C LEU A 62 4.97 -5.90 -2.81
N LYS A 63 5.64 -5.00 -3.52
CA LYS A 63 6.93 -4.45 -3.10
C LYS A 63 6.82 -3.77 -1.72
N PHE A 64 5.83 -2.90 -1.53
CA PHE A 64 5.59 -2.25 -0.23
C PHE A 64 5.27 -3.26 0.87
N PHE A 65 4.48 -4.29 0.55
CA PHE A 65 4.17 -5.36 1.49
C PHE A 65 5.43 -6.11 1.96
N LEU A 66 6.35 -6.42 1.04
CA LEU A 66 7.61 -7.09 1.34
C LEU A 66 8.60 -6.21 2.12
N GLU A 67 8.56 -4.90 1.92
CA GLU A 67 9.37 -3.93 2.69
C GLU A 67 8.95 -3.83 4.17
N ILE A 68 7.73 -4.24 4.54
CA ILE A 68 7.31 -4.31 5.94
C ILE A 68 8.06 -5.46 6.63
N PRO A 69 8.83 -5.23 7.70
CA PRO A 69 9.46 -6.32 8.46
C PRO A 69 8.41 -7.32 8.98
N ASN A 70 8.69 -8.63 8.94
CA ASN A 70 7.70 -9.66 9.30
C ASN A 70 7.09 -9.46 10.70
N GLY A 71 7.89 -9.09 11.71
CA GLY A 71 7.38 -8.79 13.07
C GLY A 71 6.54 -7.52 13.19
N ARG A 72 6.37 -6.75 12.11
CA ARG A 72 5.56 -5.52 12.06
C ARG A 72 4.34 -5.63 11.15
N LYS A 73 4.24 -6.69 10.33
CA LYS A 73 3.03 -6.98 9.57
C LYS A 73 1.91 -7.31 10.55
N ASN A 74 0.80 -6.61 10.44
CA ASN A 74 -0.40 -6.83 11.26
C ASN A 74 -1.54 -7.40 10.41
N LEU A 75 -2.68 -7.69 11.04
CA LEU A 75 -3.87 -8.21 10.37
C LEU A 75 -4.23 -7.40 9.10
N VAL A 76 -4.21 -6.08 9.20
CA VAL A 76 -4.52 -5.19 8.07
C VAL A 76 -3.53 -5.36 6.92
N SER A 77 -2.24 -5.58 7.22
CA SER A 77 -1.21 -5.76 6.19
C SER A 77 -1.48 -7.01 5.36
N TRP A 78 -1.75 -8.13 6.03
CA TRP A 78 -2.07 -9.41 5.40
C TRP A 78 -3.38 -9.36 4.62
N THR A 79 -4.47 -8.87 5.24
CA THR A 79 -5.77 -8.82 4.58
C THR A 79 -5.78 -7.86 3.39
N THR A 80 -5.03 -6.75 3.45
CA THR A 80 -4.87 -5.84 2.31
C THR A 80 -4.21 -6.54 1.14
N MET A 81 -3.10 -7.26 1.36
CA MET A 81 -2.39 -7.93 0.27
C MET A 81 -3.17 -9.12 -0.31
N ILE A 82 -3.86 -9.90 0.54
CA ILE A 82 -4.74 -10.99 0.11
C ILE A 82 -5.88 -10.44 -0.77
N SER A 83 -6.53 -9.36 -0.32
CA SER A 83 -7.61 -8.70 -1.08
C SER A 83 -7.10 -8.11 -2.39
N ALA A 84 -5.89 -7.53 -2.38
CA ALA A 84 -5.23 -7.02 -3.57
C ALA A 84 -5.03 -8.13 -4.61
N PHE A 85 -4.48 -9.29 -4.23
CA PHE A 85 -4.34 -10.42 -5.15
C PHE A 85 -5.69 -10.95 -5.65
N ALA A 86 -6.69 -11.08 -4.77
CA ALA A 86 -8.03 -11.51 -5.15
C ALA A 86 -8.69 -10.58 -6.18
N MET A 87 -8.57 -9.26 -6.00
CA MET A 87 -9.08 -8.25 -6.94
C MET A 87 -8.43 -8.34 -8.32
N HIS A 88 -7.18 -8.82 -8.40
CA HIS A 88 -6.44 -9.01 -9.65
C HIS A 88 -6.60 -10.41 -10.26
N GLY A 89 -7.47 -11.26 -9.71
CA GLY A 89 -7.66 -12.63 -10.17
C GLY A 89 -6.49 -13.57 -9.82
N MET A 90 -5.56 -13.14 -8.97
CA MET A 90 -4.35 -13.86 -8.57
C MET A 90 -4.62 -14.74 -7.33
N GLY A 91 -5.59 -15.66 -7.45
CA GLY A 91 -6.09 -16.44 -6.31
C GLY A 91 -5.04 -17.38 -5.69
N LYS A 92 -4.07 -17.89 -6.47
CA LYS A 92 -3.00 -18.77 -5.95
C LYS A 92 -2.07 -18.00 -5.03
N GLU A 93 -1.71 -16.78 -5.42
CA GLU A 93 -0.86 -15.87 -4.68
C GLU A 93 -1.55 -15.39 -3.41
N ALA A 94 -2.86 -15.10 -3.47
CA ALA A 94 -3.67 -14.80 -2.30
C ALA A 94 -3.62 -15.92 -1.25
N VAL A 95 -3.75 -17.18 -1.67
CA VAL A 95 -3.63 -18.35 -0.77
C VAL A 95 -2.21 -18.55 -0.26
N SER A 96 -1.18 -18.25 -1.08
CA SER A 96 0.22 -18.30 -0.63
C SER A 96 0.47 -17.31 0.51
N VAL A 97 0.06 -16.05 0.32
CA VAL A 97 0.19 -15.00 1.35
C VAL A 97 -0.59 -15.36 2.61
N PHE A 98 -1.78 -15.93 2.49
CA PHE A 98 -2.55 -16.40 3.66
C PHE A 98 -1.81 -17.46 4.49
N LYS A 99 -1.01 -18.32 3.85
CA LYS A 99 -0.22 -19.35 4.54
C LYS A 99 1.02 -18.82 5.24
N GLU A 100 1.48 -17.63 4.86
CA GLU A 100 2.64 -16.94 5.46
C GLU A 100 2.25 -16.07 6.66
N ALA A 101 0.96 -15.74 6.79
CA ALA A 101 0.40 -14.88 7.83
C ALA A 101 0.43 -15.53 9.22
#